data_AF-A0A7S3FR09-F1
#
_entry.id   AF-A0A7S3FR09-F1
#
_cell.length_a   1.000
_cell.length_b   1.000
_cell.length_c   1.000
_cell.angle_alpha   90.00
_cell.angle_beta   90.00
_cell.angle_gamma   90.00
#
_symmetry.space_group_name_H-M   'P 1'
#
loop_
_entity.id
_entity.type
_entity.pdbx_description
1 polymer ?
#
loop_
_entity_poly.entity_id
_entity_poly.type
_entity_poly.pdbx_seq_one_letter_code
_entity_poly.pdbx_strand_id
1 'polypeptide(L)'
;QVHILTATQLGWAILAGLSGRLGGGKGKGSSRLSLAVRSTFCLLPELYMIQFGNGRLALSLAYIQVFVSIILYVKIQFCHQRVDLELLGLLLFGLYAPQVFHATGHRCQFSALQYNSAFVGFESFSWWRGAALLTLNTYASHVLSVLLVVCLYSKQHVKKQGTALLAFGFAFSLRTIAVMACASLHARHLMVWGVFAQKFIFDSVGLCVLDAAVLFFSATLL
;
A
#
# COMPACT_ATOMS: atom_id res chain seq x y z
N GLN A 1 11.19 25.68 9.67
CA GLN A 1 9.81 25.76 10.21
C GLN A 1 9.11 24.38 10.29
N VAL A 2 9.10 23.57 9.22
CA VAL A 2 8.49 22.22 9.21
C VAL A 2 9.14 21.24 10.21
N HIS A 3 10.47 21.30 10.38
CA HIS A 3 11.20 20.45 11.35
C HIS A 3 10.90 20.74 12.84
N ILE A 4 10.37 21.93 13.16
CA ILE A 4 10.03 22.29 14.53
C ILE A 4 8.63 21.77 14.87
N LEU A 5 7.70 21.86 13.92
CA LEU A 5 6.34 21.35 14.07
C LEU A 5 6.30 19.81 14.16
N THR A 6 7.02 19.12 13.28
CA THR A 6 7.23 17.65 13.30
C THR A 6 7.78 17.18 14.65
N ALA A 7 8.82 17.84 15.17
CA ALA A 7 9.43 17.52 16.47
C ALA A 7 8.46 17.75 17.64
N THR A 8 7.65 18.82 17.60
CA THR A 8 6.63 19.09 18.62
C THR A 8 5.47 18.08 18.59
N GLN A 9 5.06 17.61 17.41
CA GLN A 9 3.98 16.63 17.27
C GLN A 9 4.42 15.20 17.61
N LEU A 10 5.64 14.80 17.21
CA LEU A 10 6.26 13.55 17.65
C LEU A 10 6.46 13.54 19.17
N GLY A 11 6.94 14.65 19.75
CA GLY A 11 7.06 14.82 21.19
C GLY A 11 5.71 14.66 21.91
N TRP A 12 4.65 15.26 21.37
CA TRP A 12 3.30 15.13 21.94
C TRP A 12 2.73 13.71 21.81
N ALA A 13 2.93 13.04 20.67
CA ALA A 13 2.49 11.65 20.46
C ALA A 13 3.21 10.68 21.41
N ILE A 14 4.51 10.89 21.64
CA ILE A 14 5.31 10.09 22.60
C ILE A 14 4.84 10.35 24.03
N LEU A 15 4.60 11.62 24.42
CA LEU A 15 4.08 11.99 25.74
C LEU A 15 2.65 11.45 25.99
N ALA A 16 1.79 11.45 24.97
CA ALA A 16 0.45 10.87 25.04
C ALA A 16 0.49 9.34 25.15
N GLY A 17 1.43 8.69 24.46
CA GLY A 17 1.70 7.25 24.59
C GLY A 17 2.24 6.86 25.98
N LEU A 18 3.13 7.68 26.55
CA LEU A 18 3.75 7.46 27.86
C LEU A 18 2.77 7.72 29.02
N SER A 19 1.99 8.80 28.97
CA SER A 19 0.93 9.06 29.97
C SER A 19 -0.15 7.97 29.98
N GLY A 20 -0.35 7.28 28.85
CA GLY A 20 -1.22 6.10 28.73
C GLY A 20 -0.72 4.84 29.46
N ARG A 21 0.59 4.72 29.77
CA ARG A 21 1.16 3.59 30.53
C ARG A 21 0.87 3.68 32.04
N LEU A 22 0.63 4.88 32.57
CA LEU A 22 0.39 5.11 34.00
C LEU A 22 -1.08 4.94 34.42
N GLY A 23 -2.03 4.92 33.48
CA GLY A 23 -3.47 4.81 33.77
C GLY A 23 -4.08 3.47 33.33
N GLY A 24 -3.95 2.45 34.17
CA GLY A 24 -4.56 1.12 34.01
C GLY A 24 -6.08 1.15 34.17
N GLY A 25 -6.81 1.19 33.07
CA GLY A 25 -8.28 1.11 33.05
C GLY A 25 -8.77 0.25 31.89
N LYS A 26 -9.49 -0.82 32.21
CA LYS A 26 -9.93 -1.95 31.37
C LYS A 26 -10.86 -1.65 30.18
N GLY A 27 -11.10 -0.38 29.81
CA GLY A 27 -11.98 0.03 28.68
C GLY A 27 -11.28 0.65 27.46
N LYS A 28 -9.94 0.74 27.44
CA LYS A 28 -9.16 1.61 26.54
C LYS A 28 -8.80 1.04 25.14
N GLY A 29 -9.35 -0.10 24.71
CA GLY A 29 -8.94 -0.75 23.44
C GLY A 29 -9.32 0.03 22.17
N SER A 30 -10.60 0.41 22.05
CA SER A 30 -11.14 1.09 20.85
C SER A 30 -10.63 2.53 20.70
N SER A 31 -10.48 3.26 21.83
CA SER A 31 -9.94 4.62 21.85
C SER A 31 -8.45 4.68 21.46
N ARG A 32 -7.65 3.68 21.83
CA ARG A 32 -6.23 3.58 21.43
C ARG A 32 -6.05 3.35 19.94
N LEU A 33 -6.93 2.54 19.33
CA LEU A 33 -6.92 2.28 17.89
C LEU A 33 -7.32 3.55 17.11
N SER A 34 -8.34 4.28 17.59
CA SER A 34 -8.74 5.58 17.03
C SER A 34 -7.63 6.64 17.14
N LEU A 35 -6.91 6.69 18.26
CA LEU A 35 -5.81 7.63 18.49
C LEU A 35 -4.58 7.31 17.62
N ALA A 36 -4.24 6.02 17.47
CA ALA A 36 -3.15 5.58 16.60
C ALA A 36 -3.46 5.93 15.14
N VAL A 37 -4.68 5.63 14.68
CA VAL A 37 -5.17 5.99 13.35
C VAL A 37 -5.07 7.50 13.12
N ARG A 38 -5.54 8.32 14.07
CA ARG A 38 -5.42 9.79 14.01
C ARG A 38 -3.96 10.28 13.97
N SER A 39 -3.05 9.66 14.72
CA SER A 39 -1.62 10.01 14.69
C SER A 39 -0.95 9.66 13.35
N THR A 40 -1.33 8.54 12.74
CA THR A 40 -0.85 8.15 11.41
C THR A 40 -1.35 9.13 10.34
N PHE A 41 -2.57 9.64 10.48
CA PHE A 41 -3.13 10.68 9.60
C PHE A 41 -2.42 12.03 9.72
N CYS A 42 -1.93 12.40 10.90
CA CYS A 42 -1.20 13.66 11.11
C CYS A 42 0.26 13.63 10.60
N LEU A 43 0.90 12.45 10.57
CA LEU A 43 2.30 12.30 10.11
C LEU A 43 2.43 12.14 8.58
N LEU A 44 1.36 11.72 7.90
CA LEU A 44 1.34 11.51 6.44
C LEU A 44 1.61 12.81 5.63
N PRO A 45 1.06 13.98 6.01
CA PRO A 45 1.41 15.28 5.41
C PRO A 45 2.86 15.74 5.66
N GLU A 46 3.53 15.20 6.67
CA GLU A 46 4.93 15.54 6.94
C GLU A 46 5.87 14.66 6.10
N LEU A 47 5.51 13.39 5.87
CA LEU A 47 6.15 12.52 4.86
C LEU A 47 5.97 13.08 3.44
N TYR A 48 4.82 13.70 3.14
CA TYR A 48 4.56 14.41 1.88
C TYR A 48 5.59 15.52 1.60
N MET A 49 6.05 16.22 2.63
CA MET A 49 6.99 17.33 2.51
C MET A 49 8.46 16.89 2.36
N ILE A 50 8.78 15.64 2.75
CA ILE A 50 10.14 15.10 2.70
C ILE A 50 10.50 14.58 1.29
N GLN A 51 9.52 14.24 0.45
CA GLN A 51 9.78 13.67 -0.87
C GLN A 51 9.94 14.72 -1.98
N PHE A 52 10.94 14.54 -2.85
CA PHE A 52 11.15 15.30 -4.09
C PHE A 52 10.50 14.59 -5.30
N GLY A 53 9.89 15.36 -6.21
CA GLY A 53 9.39 14.86 -7.50
C GLY A 53 7.98 14.26 -7.50
N ASN A 54 7.72 13.32 -8.43
CA ASN A 54 6.40 12.72 -8.71
C ASN A 54 5.78 11.95 -7.52
N GLY A 55 6.54 11.63 -6.47
CA GLY A 55 6.03 10.99 -5.26
C GLY A 55 4.95 11.81 -4.53
N ARG A 56 4.99 13.15 -4.68
CA ARG A 56 3.98 14.05 -4.10
C ARG A 56 2.59 13.83 -4.68
N LEU A 57 2.48 13.62 -6.00
CA LEU A 57 1.21 13.36 -6.67
C LEU A 57 0.63 12.00 -6.28
N ALA A 58 1.49 10.99 -6.16
CA ALA A 58 1.05 9.67 -5.70
C ALA A 58 0.54 9.72 -4.26
N LEU A 59 1.23 10.46 -3.39
CA LEU A 59 0.88 10.57 -1.98
C LEU A 59 -0.35 11.48 -1.75
N SER A 60 -0.57 12.50 -2.59
CA SER A 60 -1.82 13.29 -2.58
C SER A 60 -3.01 12.48 -3.09
N LEU A 61 -2.84 11.68 -4.15
CA LEU A 61 -3.86 10.74 -4.60
C LEU A 61 -4.15 9.66 -3.55
N ALA A 62 -3.11 9.16 -2.87
CA ALA A 62 -3.24 8.24 -1.76
C ALA A 62 -4.04 8.87 -0.61
N TYR A 63 -3.78 10.14 -0.28
CA TYR A 63 -4.53 10.89 0.72
C TYR A 63 -6.00 11.09 0.34
N ILE A 64 -6.26 11.50 -0.91
CA ILE A 64 -7.63 11.63 -1.44
C ILE A 64 -8.36 10.28 -1.40
N GLN A 65 -7.69 9.20 -1.81
CA GLN A 65 -8.26 7.86 -1.81
C GLN A 65 -8.66 7.42 -0.41
N VAL A 66 -7.81 7.66 0.60
CA VAL A 66 -8.13 7.34 1.99
C VAL A 66 -9.27 8.22 2.52
N PHE A 67 -9.30 9.51 2.18
CA PHE A 67 -10.37 10.43 2.57
C PHE A 67 -11.73 10.05 1.97
N VAL A 68 -11.77 9.70 0.68
CA VAL A 68 -12.96 9.18 0.00
C VAL A 68 -13.41 7.87 0.63
N SER A 69 -12.47 7.00 1.01
CA SER A 69 -12.78 5.74 1.70
C SER A 69 -13.47 5.96 3.05
N ILE A 70 -13.01 6.97 3.81
CA ILE A 70 -13.62 7.35 5.09
C ILE A 70 -15.01 7.97 4.89
N ILE A 71 -15.18 8.84 3.90
CA ILE A 71 -16.49 9.44 3.61
C ILE A 71 -17.50 8.38 3.17
N LEU A 72 -17.09 7.46 2.29
CA LEU A 72 -17.94 6.33 1.90
C LEU A 72 -18.28 5.44 3.10
N TYR A 73 -17.29 5.16 3.97
CA TYR A 73 -17.53 4.41 5.20
C TYR A 73 -18.61 5.06 6.07
N VAL A 74 -18.50 6.36 6.33
CA VAL A 74 -19.47 7.10 7.14
C VAL A 74 -20.84 7.16 6.45
N LYS A 75 -20.90 7.50 5.16
CA LYS A 75 -22.18 7.58 4.43
C LYS A 75 -22.91 6.24 4.32
N ILE A 76 -22.19 5.13 4.09
CA ILE A 76 -22.79 3.80 3.96
C ILE A 76 -23.31 3.31 5.31
N GLN A 77 -22.57 3.53 6.41
CA GLN A 77 -23.04 3.24 7.77
C GLN A 77 -24.35 3.98 8.11
N PHE A 78 -24.54 5.20 7.62
CA PHE A 78 -25.76 5.99 7.88
C PHE A 78 -26.93 5.70 6.91
N CYS A 79 -26.68 5.37 5.62
CA CYS A 79 -27.73 5.23 4.61
C CYS A 79 -28.04 3.79 4.16
N HIS A 80 -27.14 2.81 4.35
CA HIS A 80 -27.36 1.47 3.82
C HIS A 80 -26.66 0.37 4.65
N GLN A 81 -27.43 -0.33 5.47
CA GLN A 81 -26.98 -1.45 6.30
C GLN A 81 -26.74 -2.76 5.51
N ARG A 82 -26.82 -2.71 4.17
CA ARG A 82 -26.78 -3.89 3.26
C ARG A 82 -25.42 -4.14 2.60
N VAL A 83 -24.43 -3.26 2.76
CA VAL A 83 -23.11 -3.39 2.09
C VAL A 83 -22.07 -3.91 3.07
N ASP A 84 -21.33 -4.94 2.68
CA ASP A 84 -20.20 -5.48 3.44
C ASP A 84 -19.03 -4.49 3.46
N LEU A 85 -19.01 -3.64 4.47
CA LEU A 85 -18.08 -2.52 4.62
C LEU A 85 -16.62 -2.96 4.69
N GLU A 86 -16.36 -4.15 5.24
CA GLU A 86 -15.04 -4.77 5.28
C GLU A 86 -14.51 -5.06 3.85
N LEU A 87 -15.38 -5.56 2.95
CA LEU A 87 -15.03 -5.89 1.57
C LEU A 87 -14.67 -4.63 0.78
N LEU A 88 -15.47 -3.57 0.95
CA LEU A 88 -15.22 -2.28 0.32
C LEU A 88 -13.90 -1.67 0.82
N GLY A 89 -13.64 -1.74 2.13
CA GLY A 89 -12.38 -1.28 2.71
C GLY A 89 -11.16 -2.01 2.13
N LEU A 90 -11.26 -3.32 1.93
CA LEU A 90 -10.20 -4.12 1.31
C LEU A 90 -9.97 -3.78 -0.16
N LEU A 91 -11.04 -3.55 -0.92
CA LEU A 91 -10.94 -3.11 -2.32
C LEU A 91 -10.22 -1.76 -2.41
N LEU A 92 -10.59 -0.80 -1.55
CA LEU A 92 -9.97 0.51 -1.50
C LEU A 92 -8.51 0.44 -1.05
N PHE A 93 -8.18 -0.45 -0.10
CA PHE A 93 -6.81 -0.73 0.30
C PHE A 93 -5.98 -1.35 -0.84
N GLY A 94 -6.58 -2.24 -1.64
CA GLY A 94 -5.96 -2.78 -2.86
C GLY A 94 -5.62 -1.70 -3.89
N LEU A 95 -6.47 -0.67 -4.03
CA LEU A 95 -6.19 0.49 -4.89
C LEU A 95 -5.13 1.44 -4.30
N TYR A 96 -4.95 1.44 -2.98
CA TYR A 96 -3.96 2.25 -2.27
C TYR A 96 -2.54 1.67 -2.37
N ALA A 97 -2.37 0.34 -2.31
CA ALA A 97 -1.05 -0.30 -2.32
C ALA A 97 -0.11 0.12 -3.49
N PRO A 98 -0.59 0.26 -4.74
CA PRO A 98 0.21 0.79 -5.86
C PRO A 98 0.59 2.27 -5.72
N GLN A 99 -0.13 3.06 -4.92
CA GLN A 99 0.25 4.45 -4.66
C GLN A 99 1.49 4.52 -3.77
N VAL A 100 1.64 3.57 -2.85
CA VAL A 100 2.84 3.44 -2.00
C VAL A 100 4.08 3.13 -2.85
N PHE A 101 3.95 2.32 -3.90
CA PHE A 101 5.02 2.10 -4.89
C PHE A 101 5.55 3.44 -5.44
N HIS A 102 4.64 4.30 -5.94
CA HIS A 102 5.03 5.60 -6.48
C HIS A 102 5.51 6.58 -5.39
N ALA A 103 4.96 6.50 -4.18
CA ALA A 103 5.41 7.28 -3.03
C ALA A 103 6.85 6.93 -2.62
N THR A 104 7.28 5.67 -2.74
CA THR A 104 8.69 5.30 -2.47
C THR A 104 9.68 5.79 -3.54
N GLY A 105 9.21 6.52 -4.55
CA GLY A 105 10.04 7.08 -5.63
C GLY A 105 10.21 6.13 -6.82
N HIS A 106 9.62 4.93 -6.79
CA HIS A 106 9.66 4.00 -7.90
C HIS A 106 8.79 4.47 -9.07
N ARG A 107 9.23 4.13 -10.29
CA ARG A 107 8.57 4.48 -11.55
C ARG A 107 8.50 3.25 -12.44
N CYS A 108 7.46 3.16 -13.26
CA CYS A 108 7.30 2.07 -14.22
C CYS A 108 8.12 2.35 -15.50
N GLN A 109 9.43 2.48 -15.34
CA GLN A 109 10.41 2.71 -16.41
C GLN A 109 11.64 1.86 -16.12
N PHE A 110 12.13 1.10 -17.10
CA PHE A 110 13.27 0.21 -16.90
C PHE A 110 14.57 0.95 -16.52
N SER A 111 14.75 2.17 -17.01
CA SER A 111 15.88 3.03 -16.65
C SER A 111 15.81 3.58 -15.23
N ALA A 112 14.62 3.59 -14.60
CA ALA A 112 14.38 4.13 -13.27
C ALA A 112 14.38 3.07 -12.16
N LEU A 113 14.66 1.80 -12.48
CA LEU A 113 14.83 0.78 -11.44
C LEU A 113 16.05 1.13 -10.56
N GLN A 114 15.91 0.87 -9.27
CA GLN A 114 16.96 1.08 -8.29
C GLN A 114 17.95 -0.11 -8.32
N TYR A 115 18.75 -0.23 -9.38
CA TYR A 115 19.67 -1.35 -9.59
C TYR A 115 20.67 -1.57 -8.44
N ASN A 116 21.01 -0.51 -7.70
CA ASN A 116 21.86 -0.59 -6.50
C ASN A 116 21.28 -1.52 -5.42
N SER A 117 19.95 -1.74 -5.39
CA SER A 117 19.30 -2.65 -4.45
C SER A 117 19.76 -4.11 -4.60
N ALA A 118 20.24 -4.50 -5.79
CA ALA A 118 20.77 -5.84 -6.06
C ALA A 118 22.06 -6.17 -5.27
N PHE A 119 22.74 -5.15 -4.72
CA PHE A 119 24.02 -5.25 -4.01
C PHE A 119 23.89 -5.01 -2.50
N VAL A 120 22.68 -4.86 -1.98
CA VAL A 120 22.49 -4.64 -0.53
C VAL A 120 22.96 -5.88 0.23
N GLY A 121 24.02 -5.70 1.02
CA GLY A 121 24.63 -6.76 1.83
C GLY A 121 25.68 -7.62 1.11
N PHE A 122 26.06 -7.30 -0.14
CA PHE A 122 27.01 -8.11 -0.90
C PHE A 122 27.86 -7.29 -1.88
N GLU A 123 29.14 -7.62 -2.01
CA GLU A 123 30.07 -6.95 -2.92
C GLU A 123 30.10 -7.59 -4.33
N SER A 124 29.79 -8.88 -4.44
CA SER A 124 29.79 -9.62 -5.71
C SER A 124 28.40 -9.66 -6.37
N PHE A 125 28.33 -9.36 -7.66
CA PHE A 125 27.11 -9.54 -8.44
C PHE A 125 26.77 -11.03 -8.63
N SER A 126 25.49 -11.37 -8.43
CA SER A 126 24.95 -12.68 -8.82
C SER A 126 23.56 -12.49 -9.40
N TRP A 127 23.30 -13.12 -10.54
CA TRP A 127 22.07 -12.91 -11.32
C TRP A 127 20.80 -13.20 -10.53
N TRP A 128 20.71 -14.38 -9.91
CA TRP A 128 19.50 -14.81 -9.21
C TRP A 128 19.20 -13.99 -7.95
N ARG A 129 20.22 -13.71 -7.12
CA ARG A 129 20.04 -12.90 -5.91
C ARG A 129 19.78 -11.44 -6.24
N GLY A 130 20.50 -10.89 -7.22
CA GLY A 130 20.28 -9.52 -7.68
C GLY A 130 18.87 -9.33 -8.20
N ALA A 131 18.36 -10.27 -9.01
CA ALA A 131 16.99 -10.27 -9.47
C ALA A 131 15.98 -10.35 -8.31
N ALA A 132 16.20 -11.23 -7.33
CA ALA A 132 15.32 -11.37 -6.17
C ALA A 132 15.28 -10.08 -5.32
N LEU A 133 16.43 -9.51 -4.99
CA LEU A 133 16.54 -8.28 -4.19
C LEU A 133 15.93 -7.08 -4.92
N LEU A 134 16.19 -6.96 -6.23
CA LEU A 134 15.63 -5.89 -7.05
C LEU A 134 14.11 -6.00 -7.17
N THR A 135 13.57 -7.20 -7.38
CA THR A 135 12.13 -7.46 -7.42
C THR A 135 11.50 -7.17 -6.06
N LEU A 136 12.13 -7.62 -4.97
CA LEU A 136 11.63 -7.38 -3.61
C LEU A 136 11.62 -5.88 -3.29
N ASN A 137 12.65 -5.13 -3.68
CA ASN A 137 12.70 -3.68 -3.51
C ASN A 137 11.64 -2.96 -4.35
N THR A 138 11.49 -3.37 -5.62
CA THR A 138 10.55 -2.75 -6.56
C THR A 138 9.10 -3.02 -6.15
N TYR A 139 8.77 -4.22 -5.69
CA TYR A 139 7.41 -4.62 -5.32
C TYR A 139 7.19 -4.68 -3.80
N ALA A 140 8.06 -4.04 -3.01
CA ALA A 140 7.97 -4.03 -1.55
C ALA A 140 6.58 -3.61 -1.05
N SER A 141 5.98 -2.58 -1.66
CA SER A 141 4.63 -2.12 -1.29
C SER A 141 3.57 -3.21 -1.45
N HIS A 142 3.65 -4.00 -2.52
CA HIS A 142 2.70 -5.07 -2.81
C HIS A 142 2.85 -6.21 -1.81
N VAL A 143 4.09 -6.66 -1.58
CA VAL A 143 4.41 -7.73 -0.63
C VAL A 143 4.02 -7.33 0.80
N LEU A 144 4.33 -6.10 1.22
CA LEU A 144 3.97 -5.59 2.55
C LEU A 144 2.45 -5.43 2.71
N SER A 145 1.73 -4.98 1.68
CA SER A 145 0.27 -4.89 1.74
C SER A 145 -0.38 -6.26 1.85
N VAL A 146 0.11 -7.28 1.13
CA VAL A 146 -0.37 -8.66 1.29
C VAL A 146 -0.08 -9.16 2.70
N LEU A 147 1.15 -9.00 3.19
CA LEU A 147 1.53 -9.41 4.54
C LEU A 147 0.63 -8.78 5.61
N LEU A 148 0.31 -7.48 5.47
CA LEU A 148 -0.62 -6.79 6.36
C LEU A 148 -2.01 -7.45 6.34
N VAL A 149 -2.57 -7.70 5.16
CA VAL A 149 -3.90 -8.31 5.01
C VAL A 149 -3.90 -9.72 5.61
N VAL A 150 -2.90 -10.55 5.31
CA VAL A 150 -2.82 -11.91 5.88
C VAL A 150 -2.67 -11.86 7.40
N CYS A 151 -1.82 -10.99 7.95
CA CYS A 151 -1.67 -10.82 9.40
C CYS A 151 -2.96 -10.37 10.10
N LEU A 152 -3.73 -9.46 9.48
CA LEU A 152 -5.01 -8.99 10.03
C LEU A 152 -6.08 -10.09 10.04
N TYR A 153 -6.05 -10.99 9.05
CA TYR A 153 -7.05 -12.05 8.88
C TYR A 153 -6.58 -13.45 9.35
N SER A 154 -5.34 -13.59 9.85
CA SER A 154 -4.74 -14.88 10.25
C SER A 154 -5.52 -15.62 11.35
N LYS A 155 -6.20 -14.89 12.26
CA LYS A 155 -7.00 -15.49 13.34
C LYS A 155 -8.48 -15.69 12.99
N GLN A 156 -8.89 -15.35 11.77
CA GLN A 156 -10.30 -15.43 11.37
C GLN A 156 -10.62 -16.77 10.71
N HIS A 157 -11.91 -17.07 10.56
CA HIS A 157 -12.36 -18.28 9.85
C HIS A 157 -11.83 -18.29 8.41
N VAL A 158 -11.39 -19.47 7.94
CA VAL A 158 -10.82 -19.69 6.60
C VAL A 158 -11.68 -19.11 5.47
N LYS A 159 -13.02 -19.22 5.58
CA LYS A 159 -13.96 -18.61 4.62
C LYS A 159 -13.82 -17.08 4.55
N LYS A 160 -13.76 -16.41 5.71
CA LYS A 160 -13.65 -14.96 5.79
C LYS A 160 -12.27 -14.49 5.33
N GLN A 161 -11.21 -15.21 5.68
CA GLN A 161 -9.85 -14.97 5.19
C GLN A 161 -9.76 -15.07 3.66
N GLY A 162 -10.34 -16.12 3.07
CA GLY A 162 -10.38 -16.31 1.62
C GLY A 162 -11.11 -15.17 0.90
N THR A 163 -12.30 -14.79 1.37
CA THR A 163 -13.04 -13.64 0.81
C THR A 163 -12.24 -12.35 0.91
N ALA A 164 -11.53 -12.12 2.02
CA ALA A 164 -10.71 -10.93 2.21
C ALA A 164 -9.56 -10.82 1.20
N LEU A 165 -8.81 -11.92 1.02
CA LEU A 165 -7.69 -12.00 0.09
C LEU A 165 -8.15 -11.88 -1.36
N LEU A 166 -9.27 -12.52 -1.72
CA LEU A 166 -9.86 -12.40 -3.06
C LEU A 166 -10.31 -10.97 -3.35
N ALA A 167 -10.94 -10.29 -2.39
CA ALA A 167 -11.35 -8.90 -2.56
C ALA A 167 -10.15 -7.96 -2.77
N PHE A 168 -9.11 -8.14 -1.96
CA PHE A 168 -7.88 -7.37 -2.10
C PHE A 168 -7.20 -7.61 -3.46
N GLY A 169 -7.07 -8.88 -3.88
CA GLY A 169 -6.51 -9.24 -5.19
C GLY A 169 -7.35 -8.73 -6.36
N PHE A 170 -8.68 -8.74 -6.23
CA PHE A 170 -9.60 -8.26 -7.27
C PHE A 170 -9.36 -6.79 -7.65
N ALA A 171 -9.10 -5.92 -6.68
CA ALA A 171 -8.76 -4.52 -6.95
C ALA A 171 -7.49 -4.39 -7.80
N PHE A 172 -6.50 -5.25 -7.55
CA PHE A 172 -5.25 -5.28 -8.32
C PHE A 172 -5.47 -5.79 -9.74
N SER A 173 -6.26 -6.85 -9.90
CA SER A 173 -6.64 -7.40 -11.21
C SER A 173 -7.41 -6.37 -12.06
N LEU A 174 -8.38 -5.65 -11.47
CA LEU A 174 -9.12 -4.61 -12.17
C LEU A 174 -8.20 -3.50 -12.67
N ARG A 175 -7.20 -3.12 -11.87
CA ARG A 175 -6.18 -2.14 -12.25
C ARG A 175 -5.36 -2.61 -13.44
N THR A 176 -4.88 -3.86 -13.42
CA THR A 176 -4.10 -4.43 -14.51
C THR A 176 -4.92 -4.54 -15.80
N ILE A 177 -6.21 -4.91 -15.70
CA ILE A 177 -7.13 -4.93 -16.85
C ILE A 177 -7.32 -3.52 -17.43
N ALA A 178 -7.51 -2.50 -16.59
CA ALA A 178 -7.63 -1.12 -17.05
C ALA A 178 -6.36 -0.65 -17.79
N VAL A 179 -5.19 -0.98 -17.26
CA VAL A 179 -3.90 -0.64 -17.89
C VAL A 179 -3.70 -1.41 -19.20
N MET A 180 -4.08 -2.68 -19.24
CA MET A 180 -4.07 -3.48 -20.46
C MET A 180 -4.98 -2.88 -21.55
N ALA A 181 -6.19 -2.46 -21.18
CA ALA A 181 -7.12 -1.79 -22.09
C ALA A 181 -6.55 -0.45 -22.60
N CYS A 182 -5.95 0.36 -21.72
CA CYS A 182 -5.28 1.59 -22.14
C CYS A 182 -4.10 1.31 -23.09
N ALA A 183 -3.29 0.29 -22.81
CA ALA A 183 -2.15 -0.09 -23.65
C ALA A 183 -2.59 -0.61 -25.02
N SER A 184 -3.69 -1.37 -25.11
CA SER A 184 -4.22 -1.87 -26.37
C SER A 184 -4.84 -0.77 -27.22
N LEU A 185 -5.55 0.18 -26.61
CA LEU A 185 -6.11 1.34 -27.32
C LEU A 185 -5.02 2.24 -27.93
N HIS A 186 -3.92 2.45 -27.20
CA HIS A 186 -2.82 3.31 -27.64
C HIS A 186 -1.78 2.59 -28.51
N ALA A 187 -1.99 1.31 -28.86
CA ALA A 187 -1.09 0.55 -29.73
C ALA A 187 -0.90 1.19 -31.13
N ARG A 188 -1.80 2.09 -31.54
CA ARG A 188 -1.72 2.82 -32.81
C ARG A 188 -0.75 4.00 -32.79
N HIS A 189 -0.34 4.48 -31.62
CA HIS A 189 0.56 5.63 -31.47
C HIS A 189 1.90 5.19 -30.88
N LEU A 190 2.92 5.02 -31.75
CA LEU A 190 4.20 4.38 -31.43
C LEU A 190 4.89 4.96 -30.16
N MET A 191 4.97 6.28 -30.04
CA MET A 191 5.62 6.94 -28.90
C MET A 191 4.82 6.82 -27.60
N VAL A 192 3.49 6.82 -27.70
CA VAL A 192 2.60 6.73 -26.54
C VAL A 192 2.49 5.28 -26.05
N TRP A 193 2.49 4.32 -26.98
CA TRP A 193 2.51 2.89 -26.65
C TRP A 193 3.72 2.52 -25.81
N GLY A 194 4.90 3.05 -26.10
CA GLY A 194 6.11 2.77 -25.31
C GLY A 194 5.95 3.10 -23.82
N VAL A 195 5.22 4.16 -23.50
CA VAL A 195 4.92 4.56 -22.10
C VAL A 195 3.93 3.60 -21.45
N PHE A 196 2.85 3.25 -22.15
CA PHE A 196 1.83 2.34 -21.63
C PHE A 196 2.29 0.88 -21.54
N ALA A 197 3.13 0.42 -22.48
CA ALA A 197 3.68 -0.93 -22.52
C ALA A 197 4.55 -1.20 -21.29
N GLN A 198 5.44 -0.26 -20.95
CA GLN A 198 6.25 -0.37 -19.72
C GLN A 198 5.34 -0.42 -18.49
N LYS A 199 4.33 0.46 -18.39
CA LYS A 199 3.39 0.44 -17.27
C LYS A 199 2.64 -0.91 -17.16
N PHE A 200 2.18 -1.45 -18.28
CA PHE A 200 1.51 -2.75 -18.35
C PHE A 200 2.40 -3.90 -17.87
N ILE A 201 3.68 -3.92 -18.30
CA ILE A 201 4.63 -4.96 -17.87
C ILE A 201 4.83 -4.89 -16.35
N PHE A 202 5.04 -3.70 -15.80
CA PHE A 202 5.23 -3.54 -14.35
C PHE A 202 4.00 -3.94 -13.54
N ASP A 203 2.79 -3.59 -13.99
CA ASP A 203 1.55 -3.95 -13.30
C ASP A 203 1.26 -5.45 -13.43
N SER A 204 1.59 -6.08 -14.56
CA SER A 204 1.44 -7.53 -14.76
C SER A 204 2.40 -8.32 -13.88
N VAL A 205 3.68 -7.94 -13.86
CA VAL A 205 4.67 -8.56 -12.96
C VAL A 205 4.31 -8.30 -11.50
N GLY A 206 3.80 -7.11 -11.17
CA GLY A 206 3.29 -6.79 -9.84
C GLY A 206 2.13 -7.66 -9.40
N LEU A 207 1.23 -8.02 -10.33
CA LEU A 207 0.12 -8.95 -10.06
C LEU A 207 0.67 -10.35 -9.78
N CYS A 208 1.60 -10.84 -10.60
CA CYS A 208 2.25 -12.14 -10.36
C CYS A 208 2.99 -12.20 -9.02
N VAL A 209 3.69 -11.13 -8.64
CA VAL A 209 4.37 -11.03 -7.33
C VAL A 209 3.36 -11.00 -6.19
N LEU A 210 2.24 -10.28 -6.36
CA LEU A 210 1.16 -10.24 -5.39
C LEU A 210 0.53 -11.63 -5.19
N ASP A 211 0.21 -12.34 -6.28
CA ASP A 211 -0.35 -13.69 -6.23
C ASP A 211 0.63 -14.68 -5.57
N ALA A 212 1.92 -14.61 -5.94
CA ALA A 212 2.96 -15.41 -5.31
C ALA A 212 3.09 -15.13 -3.80
N ALA A 213 3.02 -13.86 -3.40
CA ALA A 213 3.06 -13.46 -1.99
C ALA A 213 1.81 -13.94 -1.23
N VAL A 214 0.62 -13.86 -1.84
CA VAL A 214 -0.62 -14.37 -1.24
C VAL A 214 -0.52 -15.87 -0.99
N LEU A 215 -0.05 -16.64 -1.97
CA LEU A 215 0.16 -18.09 -1.82
C LEU A 215 1.21 -18.40 -0.76
N PHE A 216 2.35 -17.72 -0.78
CA PHE A 216 3.42 -17.92 0.19
C PHE A 216 2.96 -17.65 1.63
N PHE A 217 2.38 -16.47 1.88
CA PHE A 217 1.98 -16.09 3.23
C PHE A 217 0.78 -16.89 3.75
N SER A 218 -0.18 -17.21 2.88
CA SER A 218 -1.30 -18.07 3.27
C SER A 218 -0.85 -19.48 3.64
N ALA A 219 0.09 -20.06 2.90
CA ALA A 219 0.65 -21.38 3.21
C ALA A 219 1.43 -21.41 4.54
N THR A 220 2.09 -20.31 4.92
CA THR A 220 2.86 -20.24 6.18
C THR A 220 2.04 -19.93 7.42
N LEU A 221 0.84 -19.34 7.28
CA LEU A 221 0.03 -18.83 8.41
C LEU A 221 -1.27 -19.61 8.64
N LEU A 222 -1.53 -20.65 7.85
CA LEU A 222 -2.55 -21.69 8.06
C LEU A 222 -1.94 -22.86 8.83
#